data_AF-A0A8J4S4E0-F1
#
_entry.id   AF-A0A8J4S4E0-F1
#
_cell.length_a   1.000
_cell.length_b   1.000
_cell.length_c   1.000
_cell.angle_alpha   90.00
_cell.angle_beta   90.00
_cell.angle_gamma   90.00
#
_symmetry.space_group_name_H-M   'P 1'
#
loop_
_entity.id
_entity.type
_entity.pdbx_description
1 polymer ?
#
loop_
_entity_poly.entity_id
_entity_poly.type
_entity_poly.pdbx_seq_one_letter_code
_entity_poly.pdbx_strand_id
1 'polypeptide(L)'
;MGFPAMLMAVLDGYHATIFAYGQTGSGKTYTMEGYEYEACGTIDPGNNNSRTRVRFKTMSDPSTSERIGLIPRVIAHLFDLIAGSTNGEREFTVRCSFVQIYNEQILDLLNPSHLQPGSKRGGRQSTPGLRLRWTAARKFYVENLRMLECTSPPQVLGYFQEGVRHKVMASHRLNATSSRSHCLFTLYVESRDPNTGDGFVTQSKLTLVDLAGLFKR
;
A
#
# COMPACT_ATOMS: atom_id res chain seq x y z
N MET A 1 24.62 0.26 -1.07
CA MET A 1 23.75 -0.76 -0.44
C MET A 1 22.34 -0.57 -0.99
N GLY A 2 21.71 -1.61 -1.53
CA GLY A 2 20.36 -1.54 -2.11
C GLY A 2 19.24 -1.91 -1.12
N PHE A 3 17.99 -1.93 -1.58
CA PHE A 3 16.85 -2.33 -0.75
C PHE A 3 16.92 -3.76 -0.16
N PRO A 4 17.65 -4.76 -0.72
CA PRO A 4 17.76 -6.08 -0.08
C PRO A 4 18.37 -6.05 1.33
N ALA A 5 19.39 -5.22 1.57
CA ALA A 5 19.99 -5.07 2.91
C ALA A 5 19.00 -4.44 3.90
N MET A 6 18.16 -3.52 3.42
CA MET A 6 17.09 -2.93 4.21
C MET A 6 16.02 -4.00 4.56
N LEU A 7 15.69 -4.91 3.64
CA LEU A 7 14.74 -5.99 3.94
C LEU A 7 15.28 -6.95 5.01
N MET A 8 16.57 -7.29 4.98
CA MET A 8 17.20 -8.06 6.05
C MET A 8 17.06 -7.35 7.41
N ALA A 9 17.34 -6.05 7.47
CA ALA A 9 17.14 -5.27 8.69
C ALA A 9 15.67 -5.29 9.16
N VAL A 10 14.70 -5.27 8.24
CA VAL A 10 13.27 -5.43 8.59
C VAL A 10 12.99 -6.80 9.20
N LEU A 11 13.58 -7.88 8.69
CA LEU A 11 13.45 -9.22 9.29
C LEU A 11 14.12 -9.33 10.66
N ASP A 12 15.16 -8.54 10.91
CA ASP A 12 15.82 -8.39 12.21
C ASP A 12 15.09 -7.48 13.20
N GLY A 13 13.96 -6.89 12.80
CA GLY A 13 13.13 -6.07 13.69
C GLY A 13 13.21 -4.56 13.49
N TYR A 14 14.05 -4.08 12.57
CA TYR A 14 14.19 -2.65 12.35
C TYR A 14 13.03 -2.09 11.51
N HIS A 15 12.49 -0.94 11.91
CA HIS A 15 11.53 -0.22 11.10
C HIS A 15 12.23 0.43 9.89
N ALA A 16 11.62 0.35 8.72
CA ALA A 16 12.11 0.96 7.49
C ALA A 16 10.99 1.72 6.77
N THR A 17 11.36 2.78 6.05
CA THR A 17 10.42 3.53 5.22
C THR A 17 11.11 3.95 3.93
N ILE A 18 10.47 3.67 2.80
CA ILE A 18 10.86 4.18 1.50
C ILE A 18 9.76 5.12 1.03
N PHE A 19 10.13 6.32 0.59
CA PHE A 19 9.18 7.26 0.03
C PHE A 19 9.69 7.85 -1.28
N ALA A 20 8.79 7.95 -2.27
CA ALA A 20 9.05 8.66 -3.51
C ALA A 20 8.63 10.13 -3.36
N TYR A 21 9.54 11.04 -3.67
CA TYR A 21 9.34 12.49 -3.59
C TYR A 21 9.76 13.19 -4.89
N GLY A 22 9.10 14.29 -5.22
CA GLY A 22 9.36 15.05 -6.44
C GLY A 22 8.14 15.82 -6.93
N GLN A 23 8.35 16.66 -7.95
CA GLN A 23 7.29 17.46 -8.56
C GLN A 23 6.16 16.60 -9.15
N THR A 24 4.97 17.18 -9.32
CA THR A 24 3.89 16.51 -10.06
C THR A 24 4.38 16.10 -11.46
N GLY A 25 4.08 14.86 -11.88
CA GLY A 25 4.55 14.31 -13.16
C GLY A 25 5.96 13.74 -13.17
N SER A 26 6.72 13.80 -12.07
CA SER A 26 8.11 13.28 -11.99
C SER A 26 8.23 11.75 -11.92
N GLY A 27 7.14 10.99 -12.06
CA GLY A 27 7.18 9.53 -12.04
C GLY A 27 7.13 8.85 -10.65
N LYS A 28 6.81 9.54 -9.55
CA LYS A 28 6.73 8.91 -8.19
C LYS A 28 5.85 7.66 -8.15
N THR A 29 4.59 7.80 -8.59
CA THR A 29 3.62 6.71 -8.68
C THR A 29 4.10 5.61 -9.64
N TYR A 30 4.76 5.98 -10.74
CA TYR A 30 5.34 5.01 -11.67
C TYR A 30 6.46 4.19 -11.01
N THR A 31 7.37 4.83 -10.29
CA THR A 31 8.46 4.19 -9.53
C THR A 31 7.91 3.26 -8.45
N MET A 32 6.89 3.68 -7.69
CA MET A 32 6.35 2.89 -6.59
C MET A 32 5.48 1.74 -7.08
N GLU A 33 4.56 1.99 -8.01
CA GLU A 33 3.45 1.09 -8.33
C GLU A 33 3.63 0.37 -9.68
N GLY A 34 4.24 1.00 -10.69
CA GLY A 34 4.62 0.36 -11.96
C GLY A 34 3.50 -0.07 -12.92
N TYR A 35 2.31 0.54 -12.84
CA TYR A 35 1.20 0.26 -13.76
C TYR A 35 0.85 1.44 -14.68
N GLU A 36 0.19 1.16 -15.80
CA GLU A 36 -0.31 2.18 -16.74
C GLU A 36 -1.83 2.33 -16.59
N TYR A 37 -2.31 3.58 -16.66
CA TYR A 37 -3.73 3.87 -16.74
C TYR A 37 -4.17 3.71 -18.20
N GLU A 38 -4.92 2.66 -18.53
CA GLU A 38 -5.55 2.56 -19.83
C GLU A 38 -6.92 3.26 -19.78
N ALA A 39 -7.08 4.31 -20.60
CA ALA A 39 -8.41 4.76 -20.97
C ALA A 39 -8.99 3.70 -21.92
N CYS A 40 -9.73 2.73 -21.36
CA CYS A 40 -10.45 1.76 -22.19
C CYS A 40 -11.61 2.49 -22.87
N GLY A 41 -11.32 3.06 -24.04
CA GLY A 41 -12.30 3.53 -25.00
C GLY A 41 -12.46 2.50 -26.10
N THR A 42 -13.23 1.44 -25.86
CA THR A 42 -14.15 1.03 -26.93
C THR A 42 -15.34 1.96 -26.78
N ILE A 43 -15.46 2.90 -27.71
CA ILE A 43 -16.64 3.75 -27.85
C ILE A 43 -17.79 2.80 -28.20
N ASP A 44 -18.48 2.27 -27.19
CA ASP A 44 -19.86 1.82 -27.37
C ASP A 44 -20.69 3.10 -27.53
N PRO A 45 -21.22 3.41 -28.73
CA PRO A 45 -21.89 4.69 -28.98
C PRO A 45 -23.18 4.90 -28.16
N GLY A 46 -23.55 3.95 -27.30
CA GLY A 46 -24.73 3.98 -26.44
C GLY A 46 -24.46 3.83 -24.94
N ASN A 47 -23.20 3.77 -24.47
CA ASN A 47 -22.90 3.57 -23.05
C ASN A 47 -22.02 4.69 -22.48
N ASN A 48 -22.65 5.69 -21.83
CA ASN A 48 -22.00 6.85 -21.22
C ASN A 48 -21.12 6.52 -19.98
N ASN A 49 -20.77 5.26 -19.77
CA ASN A 49 -20.06 4.78 -18.59
C ASN A 49 -18.59 4.48 -18.91
N SER A 50 -17.90 5.43 -19.56
CA SER A 50 -16.45 5.38 -19.82
C SER A 50 -15.66 5.41 -18.51
N ARG A 51 -15.52 4.24 -17.87
CA ARG A 51 -14.72 4.08 -16.65
C ARG A 51 -13.26 3.88 -17.04
N THR A 52 -12.37 4.75 -16.58
CA THR A 52 -10.92 4.53 -16.62
C THR A 52 -10.61 3.16 -15.97
N ARG A 53 -10.02 2.23 -16.72
CA ARG A 53 -9.64 0.91 -16.20
C ARG A 53 -8.15 0.94 -15.89
N VAL A 54 -7.80 0.65 -14.64
CA VAL A 54 -6.39 0.45 -14.27
C VAL A 54 -5.97 -0.92 -14.79
N ARG A 55 -4.98 -0.97 -15.68
CA ARG A 55 -4.38 -2.23 -16.13
C ARG A 55 -3.07 -2.43 -15.41
N PHE A 56 -3.04 -3.42 -14.52
CA PHE A 56 -1.83 -3.81 -13.83
C PHE A 56 -0.94 -4.61 -14.77
N LYS A 57 0.33 -4.21 -14.89
CA LYS A 57 1.37 -5.04 -15.52
C LYS A 57 1.75 -6.13 -14.52
N THR A 58 1.58 -7.40 -14.89
CA THR A 58 1.86 -8.55 -14.01
C THR A 58 3.26 -9.09 -14.26
N MET A 59 3.88 -9.70 -13.24
CA MET A 59 5.21 -10.32 -13.38
C MET A 59 5.25 -11.50 -14.39
N SER A 60 4.08 -12.01 -14.79
CA SER A 60 3.92 -13.10 -15.75
C SER A 60 3.99 -12.67 -17.21
N ASP A 61 4.04 -11.36 -17.51
CA ASP A 61 4.12 -10.86 -18.87
C ASP A 61 5.61 -10.74 -19.29
N PRO A 62 6.09 -11.53 -20.27
CA PRO A 62 7.50 -11.55 -20.68
C PRO A 62 8.05 -10.20 -21.15
N SER A 63 7.16 -9.25 -21.51
CA SER A 63 7.52 -7.90 -21.95
C SER A 63 7.63 -6.86 -20.80
N THR A 64 7.38 -7.26 -19.55
CA THR A 64 7.17 -6.32 -18.41
C THR A 64 8.24 -6.34 -17.31
N SER A 65 9.25 -7.21 -17.37
CA SER A 65 10.27 -7.37 -16.32
C SER A 65 10.99 -6.05 -15.94
N GLU A 66 11.15 -5.12 -16.89
CA GLU A 66 11.81 -3.83 -16.66
C GLU A 66 10.91 -2.76 -16.01
N ARG A 67 9.58 -2.87 -16.14
CA ARG A 67 8.64 -1.81 -15.74
C ARG A 67 7.90 -2.06 -14.43
N ILE A 68 8.18 -3.18 -13.75
CA ILE A 68 7.61 -3.50 -12.44
C ILE A 68 8.09 -2.46 -11.41
N GLY A 69 7.14 -1.87 -10.69
CA GLY A 69 7.40 -0.87 -9.65
C GLY A 69 8.12 -1.45 -8.43
N LEU A 70 8.50 -0.57 -7.51
CA LEU A 70 9.24 -0.95 -6.31
C LEU A 70 8.43 -1.84 -5.36
N ILE A 71 7.14 -1.55 -5.16
CA ILE A 71 6.28 -2.29 -4.23
C ILE A 71 6.20 -3.78 -4.60
N PRO A 72 5.86 -4.17 -5.86
CA PRO A 72 5.86 -5.58 -6.24
C PRO A 72 7.22 -6.26 -6.11
N ARG A 73 8.34 -5.57 -6.39
CA ARG A 73 9.70 -6.12 -6.21
C ARG A 73 10.06 -6.35 -4.75
N VAL A 74 9.63 -5.44 -3.86
CA VAL A 74 9.82 -5.55 -2.41
C VAL A 74 9.01 -6.71 -1.85
N ILE A 75 7.76 -6.87 -2.28
CA ILE A 75 6.91 -8.00 -1.86
C ILE A 75 7.56 -9.33 -2.25
N ALA A 76 7.99 -9.50 -3.50
CA ALA A 76 8.64 -10.73 -3.93
C ALA A 76 9.90 -11.05 -3.10
N HIS A 77 10.85 -10.11 -3.04
CA HIS A 77 12.10 -10.32 -2.30
C HIS A 77 11.89 -10.54 -0.80
N LEU A 78 10.93 -9.86 -0.16
CA LEU A 78 10.66 -10.06 1.25
C LEU A 78 10.28 -11.51 1.54
N PHE A 79 9.40 -12.08 0.73
CA PHE A 79 8.97 -13.47 0.88
C PHE A 79 10.04 -14.48 0.47
N ASP A 80 10.88 -14.16 -0.53
CA ASP A 80 12.04 -14.99 -0.87
C ASP A 80 13.04 -15.05 0.30
N LEU A 81 13.29 -13.92 0.97
CA LEU A 81 14.15 -13.88 2.15
C LEU A 81 13.54 -14.64 3.33
N ILE A 82 12.23 -14.48 3.58
CA ILE A 82 11.52 -15.24 4.63
C ILE A 82 11.64 -16.76 4.36
N ALA A 83 11.39 -17.20 3.12
CA ALA A 83 11.51 -18.61 2.74
C ALA A 83 12.96 -19.13 2.87
N GLY A 84 13.96 -18.29 2.63
CA GLY A 84 15.37 -18.63 2.88
C GLY A 84 15.72 -18.74 4.37
N SER A 85 15.05 -17.97 5.23
CA SER A 85 15.26 -17.95 6.69
C SER A 85 14.47 -19.02 7.45
N THR A 86 13.48 -19.67 6.84
CA THR A 86 12.64 -20.69 7.49
C THR A 86 13.33 -22.03 7.77
N ASN A 87 14.65 -22.14 7.61
CA ASN A 87 15.44 -23.35 7.96
C ASN A 87 15.58 -23.61 9.49
N GLY A 88 14.63 -23.11 10.30
CA GLY A 88 14.56 -23.35 11.75
C GLY A 88 15.06 -22.20 12.63
N GLU A 89 15.46 -21.06 12.06
CA GLU A 89 16.00 -19.93 12.82
C GLU A 89 14.91 -19.02 13.38
N ARG A 90 13.88 -18.68 12.59
CA ARG A 90 12.79 -17.76 12.98
C ARG A 90 11.50 -18.06 12.23
N GLU A 91 10.37 -17.92 12.93
CA GLU A 91 9.02 -17.90 12.35
C GLU A 91 8.62 -16.46 12.03
N PHE A 92 7.96 -16.23 10.88
CA PHE A 92 7.54 -14.91 10.46
C PHE A 92 6.02 -14.86 10.22
N THR A 93 5.38 -13.82 10.73
CA THR A 93 3.99 -13.45 10.38
C THR A 93 4.00 -12.10 9.68
N VAL A 94 3.37 -12.02 8.52
CA VAL A 94 3.30 -10.77 7.74
C VAL A 94 1.85 -10.30 7.66
N ARG A 95 1.64 -9.01 7.88
CA ARG A 95 0.35 -8.33 7.67
C ARG A 95 0.55 -7.09 6.81
N CYS A 96 -0.48 -6.66 6.07
CA CYS A 96 -0.44 -5.42 5.32
C CYS A 96 -1.62 -4.49 5.62
N SER A 97 -1.38 -3.18 5.44
CA SER A 97 -2.41 -2.14 5.40
C SER A 97 -2.15 -1.17 4.25
N PHE A 98 -3.17 -0.55 3.69
CA PHE A 98 -3.02 0.45 2.65
C PHE A 98 -3.87 1.69 2.93
N VAL A 99 -3.21 2.84 3.09
CA VAL A 99 -3.83 4.11 3.45
C VAL A 99 -3.64 5.14 2.35
N GLN A 100 -4.68 5.92 2.07
CA GLN A 100 -4.60 7.18 1.35
C GLN A 100 -4.84 8.34 2.31
N ILE A 101 -3.97 9.35 2.26
CA ILE A 101 -4.19 10.62 2.96
C ILE A 101 -4.56 11.66 1.91
N TYR A 102 -5.76 12.24 2.05
CA TYR A 102 -6.26 13.28 1.16
C TYR A 102 -7.00 14.33 1.98
N ASN A 103 -6.63 15.60 1.80
CA ASN A 103 -7.25 16.73 2.50
C ASN A 103 -7.35 16.51 4.03
N GLU A 104 -6.24 16.09 4.64
CA GLU A 104 -6.14 15.75 6.08
C GLU A 104 -7.07 14.61 6.55
N GLN A 105 -7.68 13.86 5.63
CA GLN A 105 -8.47 12.67 5.94
C GLN A 105 -7.71 11.39 5.60
N ILE A 106 -7.75 10.44 6.53
CA ILE A 106 -7.16 9.12 6.38
C ILE A 106 -8.22 8.17 5.82
N LEU A 107 -7.97 7.58 4.65
CA LEU A 107 -8.85 6.61 4.00
C LEU A 107 -8.17 5.25 3.99
N ASP A 108 -8.92 4.21 4.38
CA ASP A 108 -8.47 2.83 4.29
C ASP A 108 -8.81 2.28 2.90
N LEU A 109 -7.78 2.00 2.11
CA LEU A 109 -7.93 1.49 0.74
C LEU A 109 -8.21 -0.01 0.70
N LEU A 110 -8.09 -0.73 1.81
CA LEU A 110 -8.42 -2.16 1.90
C LEU A 110 -9.77 -2.39 2.60
N ASN A 111 -10.43 -1.34 3.08
CA ASN A 111 -11.75 -1.42 3.67
C ASN A 111 -12.80 -0.76 2.74
N PRO A 112 -13.56 -1.56 1.96
CA PRO A 112 -14.54 -1.03 1.01
C PRO A 112 -15.64 -0.21 1.69
N SER A 113 -15.94 -0.47 2.97
CA SER A 113 -16.94 0.26 3.73
C SER A 113 -16.56 1.73 3.97
N HIS A 114 -15.27 2.05 3.99
CA HIS A 114 -14.79 3.44 4.12
C HIS A 114 -14.79 4.21 2.78
N LEU A 115 -14.97 3.50 1.67
CA LEU A 115 -14.97 4.06 0.32
C LEU A 115 -16.38 4.34 -0.20
N GLN A 116 -17.41 3.86 0.50
CA GLN A 116 -18.81 4.14 0.20
C GLN A 116 -19.23 5.50 0.76
N PRO A 117 -20.06 6.28 0.04
CA PRO A 117 -20.68 7.47 0.62
C PRO A 117 -21.47 7.04 1.86
N GLY A 118 -21.22 7.65 3.01
CA GLY A 118 -21.96 7.36 4.23
C GLY A 118 -23.48 7.46 3.98
N SER A 119 -24.26 6.60 4.64
CA SER A 119 -25.72 6.71 4.57
C SER A 119 -26.14 8.10 5.02
N LYS A 120 -27.06 8.73 4.29
CA LYS A 120 -27.59 10.05 4.60
C LYS A 120 -28.42 10.00 5.88
N ARG A 121 -27.79 9.99 7.05
CA ARG A 121 -28.44 10.36 8.32
C ARG A 121 -28.02 11.78 8.68
N GLY A 122 -28.94 12.74 8.48
CA GLY A 122 -28.77 14.12 8.98
C GLY A 122 -28.11 15.13 8.05
N GLY A 123 -28.16 14.94 6.71
CA GLY A 123 -27.83 16.02 5.75
C GLY A 123 -26.35 16.38 5.56
N ARG A 124 -25.41 15.76 6.29
CA ARG A 124 -23.97 15.96 6.09
C ARG A 124 -23.33 14.70 5.52
N GLN A 125 -22.97 14.75 4.24
CA GLN A 125 -22.34 13.64 3.54
C GLN A 125 -20.85 13.63 3.87
N SER A 126 -20.47 12.97 4.96
CA SER A 126 -19.07 12.70 5.27
C SER A 126 -18.95 11.29 5.84
N THR A 127 -18.37 10.37 5.08
CA THR A 127 -17.62 9.28 5.73
C THR A 127 -16.43 9.96 6.40
N PRO A 128 -16.39 10.06 7.74
CA PRO A 128 -15.25 10.64 8.41
C PRO A 128 -14.06 9.73 8.11
N GLY A 129 -12.93 10.31 7.69
CA GLY A 129 -11.68 9.56 7.60
C GLY A 129 -11.34 8.89 8.94
N LEU A 130 -10.51 7.85 8.88
CA LEU A 130 -9.99 7.19 10.07
C LEU A 130 -9.25 8.18 10.98
N ARG A 131 -9.30 7.91 12.28
CA ARG A 131 -8.72 8.79 13.29
C ARG A 131 -7.31 8.34 13.64
N LEU A 132 -6.41 9.31 13.75
CA LEU A 132 -5.10 9.10 14.34
C LEU A 132 -5.21 9.12 15.87
N ARG A 133 -4.59 8.15 16.53
CA ARG A 133 -4.56 8.00 17.99
C ARG A 133 -3.12 7.86 18.47
N TRP A 134 -2.91 8.13 19.76
CA TRP A 134 -1.62 8.00 20.43
C TRP A 134 -1.72 6.94 21.53
N THR A 135 -0.69 6.12 21.65
CA THR A 135 -0.52 5.20 22.79
C THR A 135 0.16 5.91 23.95
N ALA A 136 0.10 5.31 25.15
CA ALA A 136 0.82 5.79 26.33
C ALA A 136 2.34 5.87 26.09
N ALA A 137 2.87 5.00 25.22
CA ALA A 137 4.28 4.99 24.81
C ALA A 137 4.62 6.04 23.73
N ARG A 138 3.75 7.04 23.50
CA ARG A 138 3.91 8.11 22.49
C ARG A 138 4.07 7.59 21.05
N LYS A 139 3.63 6.36 20.77
CA LYS A 139 3.53 5.82 19.41
C LYS A 139 2.16 6.18 18.86
N PHE A 140 2.08 6.62 17.60
CA PHE A 140 0.78 6.84 16.95
C PHE A 140 0.30 5.58 16.23
N TYR A 141 -1.01 5.46 16.06
CA TYR A 141 -1.65 4.45 15.23
C TYR A 141 -2.96 4.98 14.63
N VAL A 142 -3.41 4.35 13.54
CA VAL A 142 -4.70 4.67 12.91
C VAL A 142 -5.76 3.73 13.50
N GLU A 143 -6.78 4.30 14.12
CA GLU A 143 -7.90 3.55 14.71
C GLU A 143 -8.73 2.88 13.62
N ASN A 144 -9.12 1.62 13.83
CA ASN A 144 -9.94 0.82 12.90
C ASN A 144 -9.32 0.63 11.50
N LEU A 145 -8.00 0.77 11.36
CA LEU A 145 -7.29 0.43 10.13
C LEU A 145 -7.32 -1.07 9.91
N ARG A 146 -7.79 -1.51 8.74
CA ARG A 146 -7.85 -2.93 8.39
C ARG A 146 -6.44 -3.48 8.19
N MET A 147 -6.16 -4.59 8.88
CA MET A 147 -4.93 -5.36 8.76
C MET A 147 -5.25 -6.70 8.09
N LEU A 148 -4.59 -7.00 6.97
CA LEU A 148 -4.78 -8.26 6.25
C LEU A 148 -3.54 -9.15 6.43
N GLU A 149 -3.77 -10.42 6.75
CA GLU A 149 -2.70 -11.42 6.80
C GLU A 149 -2.17 -11.73 5.40
N CYS A 150 -0.86 -11.90 5.30
CA CYS A 150 -0.11 -12.04 4.06
C CYS A 150 0.65 -13.37 4.08
N THR A 151 0.14 -14.38 3.38
CA THR A 151 0.71 -15.74 3.36
C THR A 151 1.53 -16.03 2.12
N SER A 152 1.37 -15.27 1.04
CA SER A 152 2.14 -15.46 -0.20
C SER A 152 2.27 -14.17 -1.02
N PRO A 153 3.33 -14.02 -1.84
CA PRO A 153 3.50 -12.86 -2.71
C PRO A 153 2.29 -12.55 -3.61
N PRO A 154 1.67 -13.54 -4.30
CA PRO A 154 0.50 -13.28 -5.14
C PRO A 154 -0.69 -12.72 -4.36
N GLN A 155 -0.90 -13.17 -3.12
CA GLN A 155 -1.99 -12.68 -2.27
C GLN A 155 -1.76 -11.22 -1.89
N VAL A 156 -0.54 -10.86 -1.45
CA VAL A 156 -0.20 -9.48 -1.08
C VAL A 156 -0.30 -8.55 -2.29
N LEU A 157 0.14 -9.01 -3.46
CA LEU A 157 -0.02 -8.29 -4.73
C LEU A 157 -1.51 -8.08 -5.06
N GLY A 158 -2.36 -9.07 -4.80
CA GLY A 158 -3.81 -8.94 -4.95
C GLY A 158 -4.41 -7.83 -4.07
N TYR A 159 -4.02 -7.77 -2.79
CA TYR A 159 -4.45 -6.69 -1.89
C TYR A 159 -3.93 -5.32 -2.34
N PHE A 160 -2.68 -5.24 -2.77
CA PHE A 160 -2.11 -4.01 -3.30
C PHE A 160 -2.89 -3.52 -4.54
N GLN A 161 -3.18 -4.41 -5.49
CA GLN A 161 -3.97 -4.11 -6.69
C GLN A 161 -5.41 -3.69 -6.35
N GLU A 162 -6.02 -4.31 -5.35
CA GLU A 162 -7.32 -3.91 -4.84
C GLU A 162 -7.29 -2.48 -4.28
N GLY A 163 -6.33 -2.18 -3.41
CA GLY A 163 -6.16 -0.84 -2.85
C GLY A 163 -5.88 0.22 -3.91
N VAL A 164 -5.13 -0.10 -4.96
CA VAL A 164 -4.95 0.80 -6.12
C VAL A 164 -6.28 1.06 -6.84
N ARG A 165 -7.09 0.03 -7.11
CA ARG A 165 -8.42 0.21 -7.72
C ARG A 165 -9.28 1.12 -6.85
N HIS A 166 -9.25 0.93 -5.55
CA HIS A 166 -9.95 1.76 -4.58
C HIS A 166 -9.45 3.20 -4.54
N LYS A 167 -8.14 3.43 -4.57
CA LYS A 167 -7.50 4.76 -4.68
C LYS A 167 -8.03 5.50 -5.90
N VAL A 168 -8.07 4.86 -7.06
CA VAL A 168 -8.55 5.47 -8.32
C VAL A 168 -10.03 5.82 -8.24
N MET A 169 -10.87 4.89 -7.77
CA MET A 169 -12.30 5.13 -7.59
C MET A 169 -12.60 6.24 -6.58
N ALA A 170 -11.90 6.25 -5.44
CA ALA A 170 -12.01 7.28 -4.42
C ALA A 170 -11.59 8.64 -4.97
N SER A 171 -10.52 8.68 -5.76
CA SER A 171 -10.00 9.92 -6.32
C SER A 171 -10.98 10.56 -7.31
N HIS A 172 -11.63 9.74 -8.17
CA HIS A 172 -12.70 10.22 -9.04
C HIS A 172 -13.91 10.76 -8.25
N ARG A 173 -14.30 10.11 -7.15
CA ARG A 173 -15.45 10.54 -6.32
C ARG A 173 -15.17 11.82 -5.53
N LEU A 174 -13.92 12.01 -5.10
CA LEU A 174 -13.51 13.13 -4.24
C LEU A 174 -12.94 14.32 -5.02
N ASN A 175 -12.99 14.27 -6.36
CA ASN A 175 -12.26 15.19 -7.24
C ASN A 175 -10.77 15.31 -6.85
N ALA A 176 -10.20 14.23 -6.30
CA ALA A 176 -8.82 14.21 -5.84
C ALA A 176 -7.89 14.03 -7.03
N THR A 177 -6.92 14.93 -7.16
CA THR A 177 -5.79 14.75 -8.07
C THR A 177 -4.65 14.06 -7.33
N SER A 178 -3.90 13.17 -8.00
CA SER A 178 -2.72 12.52 -7.43
C SER A 178 -1.66 13.51 -6.91
N SER A 179 -1.66 14.75 -7.41
CA SER A 179 -0.82 15.85 -6.90
C SER A 179 -1.17 16.30 -5.48
N ARG A 180 -2.28 15.85 -4.89
CA ARG A 180 -2.78 16.28 -3.57
C ARG A 180 -3.07 15.12 -2.61
N SER A 181 -2.75 13.89 -2.99
CA SER A 181 -2.97 12.71 -2.15
C SER A 181 -1.67 11.94 -1.93
N HIS A 182 -1.45 11.48 -0.71
CA HIS A 182 -0.34 10.60 -0.37
C HIS A 182 -0.86 9.17 -0.19
N CYS A 183 -0.06 8.17 -0.52
CA CYS A 183 -0.42 6.76 -0.37
C CYS A 183 0.66 6.02 0.41
N LEU A 184 0.24 5.22 1.40
CA LEU A 184 1.12 4.47 2.29
C LEU A 184 0.70 3.01 2.27
N PHE A 185 1.50 2.16 1.63
CA PHE A 185 1.38 0.71 1.74
C PHE A 185 2.36 0.22 2.79
N THR A 186 1.87 -0.39 3.87
CA THR A 186 2.72 -0.83 4.99
C THR A 186 2.65 -2.34 5.15
N LEU A 187 3.81 -2.96 5.22
CA LEU A 187 4.01 -4.36 5.62
C LEU A 187 4.48 -4.37 7.08
N TYR A 188 3.78 -5.15 7.90
CA TYR A 188 4.08 -5.37 9.30
C TYR A 188 4.63 -6.78 9.39
N VAL A 189 5.84 -6.91 9.89
CA VAL A 189 6.51 -8.20 10.02
C VAL A 189 6.71 -8.45 11.50
N GLU A 190 6.23 -9.60 11.95
CA GLU A 190 6.49 -10.12 13.29
C GLU A 190 7.36 -11.34 13.13
N SER A 191 8.49 -11.36 13.84
CA SER A 191 9.38 -12.51 13.88
C SER A 191 9.42 -13.09 15.28
N ARG A 192 9.43 -14.41 15.36
CA ARG A 192 9.53 -15.16 16.60
C ARG A 192 10.69 -16.15 16.47
N ASP A 193 11.61 -16.10 17.42
CA ASP A 193 12.65 -17.12 17.52
C ASP A 193 12.16 -18.23 18.47
N PRO A 194 11.95 -19.46 17.98
CA PRO A 194 11.49 -20.58 18.81
C PRO A 194 12.55 -21.09 19.78
N ASN A 195 13.83 -20.76 19.57
CA ASN A 195 14.96 -21.26 20.38
C ASN A 195 15.24 -20.37 21.60
N THR A 196 14.82 -19.11 21.59
CA THR A 196 14.84 -18.25 22.78
C THR A 196 13.61 -18.58 23.63
N GLY A 197 13.80 -19.32 24.72
CA GLY A 197 12.75 -19.88 25.59
C GLY A 197 11.74 -18.89 26.18
N ASP A 198 11.91 -17.58 25.99
CA ASP A 198 10.96 -16.52 26.37
C ASP A 198 9.96 -16.16 25.25
N GLY A 199 10.07 -16.76 24.05
CA GLY A 199 9.17 -16.46 22.93
C GLY A 199 9.27 -15.01 22.48
N PHE A 200 10.48 -14.44 22.47
CA PHE A 200 10.74 -13.05 22.11
C PHE A 200 10.17 -12.76 20.72
N VAL A 201 9.18 -11.87 20.67
CA VAL A 201 8.56 -11.41 19.43
C VAL A 201 9.15 -10.07 19.06
N THR A 202 9.78 -10.02 17.89
CA THR A 202 10.25 -8.75 17.32
C THR A 202 9.22 -8.26 16.31
N GLN A 203 8.90 -6.96 16.35
CA GLN A 203 7.95 -6.35 15.42
C GLN A 203 8.63 -5.26 14.61
N SER A 204 8.54 -5.35 13.29
CA SER A 204 9.02 -4.32 12.38
C SER A 204 7.92 -3.83 11.44
N LYS A 205 8.21 -2.71 10.78
CA LYS A 205 7.30 -2.04 9.86
C LYS A 205 8.10 -1.60 8.65
N LEU A 206 7.68 -2.01 7.47
CA LEU A 206 8.18 -1.52 6.20
C LEU A 206 7.09 -0.69 5.53
N THR A 207 7.27 0.62 5.50
CA THR A 207 6.31 1.55 4.90
C THR A 207 6.80 2.03 3.53
N LEU A 208 5.98 1.82 2.50
CA LEU A 208 6.23 2.21 1.12
C LEU A 208 5.29 3.37 0.77
N VAL A 209 5.86 4.55 0.55
CA VAL A 209 5.11 5.82 0.45
C VAL A 209 5.22 6.43 -0.95
N ASP A 210 4.08 6.73 -1.56
CA ASP A 210 3.98 7.62 -2.72
C ASP A 210 3.48 8.98 -2.24
N LEU A 211 4.36 9.99 -2.22
CA LEU A 211 3.99 11.33 -1.77
C LEU A 211 3.29 12.12 -2.87
N ALA A 212 2.40 13.02 -2.46
CA ALA A 212 1.79 14.00 -3.35
C ALA A 212 2.88 14.83 -4.07
N GLY A 213 2.56 15.23 -5.30
CA GLY A 213 3.48 16.03 -6.11
C GLY A 213 3.61 17.45 -5.61
N LEU A 214 4.85 17.95 -5.58
CA LEU A 214 5.10 19.37 -5.33
C LEU A 214 4.70 20.19 -6.56
N PHE A 215 4.19 21.39 -6.32
CA PHE A 215 4.13 22.45 -7.32
C PHE A 215 5.27 23.43 -7.06
N LYS A 216 6.08 23.72 -8.09
CA LYS A 216 6.92 24.93 -8.06
C LYS A 216 5.97 26.12 -8.21
N ARG A 217 6.02 27.05 -7.26
CA ARG A 217 5.45 28.38 -7.42
C ARG A 217 6.32 29.19 -8.36
#